data_AF-A0A975J0U2-F1
#
_entry.id   AF-A0A975J0U2-F1
#
_cell.length_a   1.000
_cell.length_b   1.000
_cell.length_c   1.000
_cell.angle_alpha   90.00
_cell.angle_beta   90.00
_cell.angle_gamma   90.00
#
_symmetry.space_group_name_H-M   'P 1'
#
loop_
_entity.id
_entity.type
_entity.pdbx_description
1 polymer ?
#
loop_
_entity_poly.entity_id
_entity_poly.type
_entity_poly.pdbx_seq_one_letter_code
_entity_poly.pdbx_strand_id
1 'polypeptide(L)'
;MNPKFRSEIQPSLEKIRHHLSESRATKSADASAPAIPAELRGILSRAAVRLKEWQATPEGQAELAALKNSDSAADLTNRLRTLYSSEVVKPFTDELAAKAAADFDGIDFPIKAITLGLAGQIDIGIGIYASFGYAVQFPNPFKSGAFYLSGAFTEGLEIGFDVAIQIGAWANEPMDLGGYYNGQEIMIDDTIGLGGWSFEQDEEVAGVAVDLALGAEDGGDEAEFYTLVWALDSDGTYPVAQQPADHMLILTTLTCLNTRESGHDEVYFLFTPDGGDVTYRYPSSKYYSMSADSDDPEHSWNTGRSVKFNQYVDIQLLDDGDELGTFRFNLSDFNGSSVTKTSDVKDGLNEIEYTFTATLVY
;
A
#
# COMPACT_ATOMS: atom_id res chain seq x y z
N MET A 1 -10.91 -19.16 0.25
CA MET A 1 -10.29 -18.58 1.45
C MET A 1 -10.89 -19.21 2.69
N ASN A 2 -10.06 -19.52 3.69
CA ASN A 2 -10.50 -20.04 4.99
C ASN A 2 -11.52 -19.08 5.64
N PRO A 3 -12.68 -19.55 6.15
CA PRO A 3 -13.70 -18.69 6.77
C PRO A 3 -13.18 -17.85 7.94
N LYS A 4 -12.25 -18.38 8.73
CA LYS A 4 -11.65 -17.68 9.87
C LYS A 4 -10.81 -16.49 9.38
N PHE A 5 -9.91 -16.73 8.45
CA PHE A 5 -9.09 -15.67 7.86
C PHE A 5 -9.96 -14.64 7.12
N ARG A 6 -11.00 -15.09 6.40
CA ARG A 6 -11.99 -14.18 5.80
C ARG A 6 -12.63 -13.26 6.85
N SER A 7 -13.06 -13.80 7.99
CA SER A 7 -13.64 -12.98 9.07
C SER A 7 -12.64 -11.98 9.67
N GLU A 8 -11.34 -12.31 9.65
CA GLU A 8 -10.26 -11.43 10.11
C GLU A 8 -10.06 -10.22 9.17
N ILE A 9 -10.12 -10.44 7.85
CA ILE A 9 -9.90 -9.37 6.85
C ILE A 9 -11.18 -8.67 6.39
N GLN A 10 -12.37 -9.22 6.65
CA GLN A 10 -13.65 -8.68 6.21
C GLN A 10 -13.85 -7.20 6.62
N PRO A 11 -13.55 -6.79 7.88
CA PRO A 11 -13.68 -5.39 8.26
C PRO A 11 -12.75 -4.46 7.46
N SER A 12 -11.61 -4.96 6.99
CA SER A 12 -10.65 -4.20 6.19
C SER A 12 -11.12 -4.05 4.74
N LEU A 13 -11.72 -5.12 4.17
CA LEU A 13 -12.35 -5.09 2.86
C LEU A 13 -13.53 -4.12 2.80
N GLU A 14 -14.36 -4.08 3.84
CA GLU A 14 -15.48 -3.12 3.93
C GLU A 14 -14.99 -1.68 3.99
N LYS A 15 -13.80 -1.43 4.55
CA LYS A 15 -13.18 -0.10 4.60
C LYS A 15 -12.63 0.34 3.27
N ILE A 16 -11.89 -0.53 2.59
CA ILE A 16 -11.44 -0.32 1.20
C ILE A 16 -12.67 0.04 0.34
N ARG A 17 -13.73 -0.77 0.45
CA ARG A 17 -14.99 -0.51 -0.26
C ARG A 17 -15.58 0.87 0.03
N HIS A 18 -15.60 1.27 1.31
CA HIS A 18 -16.13 2.59 1.70
C HIS A 18 -15.27 3.73 1.14
N HIS A 19 -13.95 3.65 1.27
CA HIS A 19 -13.00 4.65 0.78
C HIS A 19 -13.07 4.83 -0.74
N LEU A 20 -13.15 3.73 -1.48
CA LEU A 20 -13.29 3.76 -2.93
C LEU A 20 -14.67 4.27 -3.38
N SER A 21 -15.70 4.13 -2.54
CA SER A 21 -17.03 4.67 -2.87
C SER A 21 -17.11 6.18 -2.72
N GLU A 22 -16.23 6.77 -1.90
CA GLU A 22 -16.15 8.22 -1.70
C GLU A 22 -15.23 8.91 -2.73
N SER A 23 -14.18 8.22 -3.21
CA SER A 23 -13.21 8.79 -4.17
C SER A 23 -13.70 8.92 -5.61
N ARG A 24 -14.68 8.09 -6.03
CA ARG A 24 -15.28 8.07 -7.40
C ARG A 24 -15.79 9.42 -7.95
N ALA A 25 -15.74 10.50 -7.17
CA ALA A 25 -16.22 11.82 -7.57
C ALA A 25 -15.23 12.62 -8.45
N THR A 26 -13.96 12.24 -8.60
CA THR A 26 -12.96 13.15 -9.22
C THR A 26 -11.78 12.47 -9.92
N LYS A 27 -11.91 12.09 -11.21
CA LYS A 27 -10.81 12.21 -12.21
C LYS A 27 -11.26 11.91 -13.66
N SER A 28 -10.53 12.50 -14.62
CA SER A 28 -10.77 12.41 -16.06
C SER A 28 -9.89 11.34 -16.74
N ALA A 29 -10.50 10.55 -17.62
CA ALA A 29 -9.98 9.36 -18.29
C ALA A 29 -8.94 9.60 -19.41
N ASP A 30 -8.02 10.55 -19.26
CA ASP A 30 -7.10 10.96 -20.34
C ASP A 30 -5.60 10.89 -19.97
N ALA A 31 -5.23 10.18 -18.89
CA ALA A 31 -3.83 10.00 -18.53
C ALA A 31 -3.23 8.78 -19.24
N SER A 32 -2.13 8.97 -19.99
CA SER A 32 -1.37 7.86 -20.54
C SER A 32 -0.63 7.11 -19.43
N ALA A 33 -0.65 5.77 -19.47
CA ALA A 33 0.10 4.95 -18.53
C ALA A 33 1.54 5.42 -18.37
N PRO A 34 2.01 5.51 -17.12
CA PRO A 34 3.36 5.96 -16.90
C PRO A 34 4.31 4.91 -17.45
N ALA A 35 5.42 5.38 -18.02
CA ALA A 35 6.35 4.51 -18.70
C ALA A 35 7.08 3.60 -17.69
N ILE A 36 6.70 2.32 -17.64
CA ILE A 36 7.46 1.31 -16.89
C ILE A 36 8.77 1.03 -17.63
N PRO A 37 9.93 0.99 -16.93
CA PRO A 37 11.20 0.65 -17.56
C PRO A 37 11.10 -0.71 -18.27
N ALA A 38 11.47 -0.75 -19.56
CA ALA A 38 11.39 -1.97 -20.37
C ALA A 38 12.16 -3.15 -19.75
N GLU A 39 13.26 -2.85 -19.07
CA GLU A 39 14.04 -3.84 -18.35
C GLU A 39 13.31 -4.40 -17.12
N LEU A 40 12.69 -3.54 -16.29
CA LEU A 40 11.87 -3.98 -15.17
C LEU A 40 10.70 -4.85 -15.65
N ARG A 41 10.02 -4.42 -16.72
CA ARG A 41 8.96 -5.20 -17.37
C ARG A 41 9.46 -6.58 -17.79
N GLY A 42 10.66 -6.66 -18.39
CA GLY A 42 11.28 -7.93 -18.77
C GLY A 42 11.60 -8.85 -17.58
N ILE A 43 12.10 -8.28 -16.48
CA ILE A 43 12.40 -9.04 -15.25
C ILE A 43 11.10 -9.59 -14.63
N LEU A 44 10.07 -8.76 -14.55
CA LEU A 44 8.75 -9.16 -14.04
C LEU A 44 8.09 -10.23 -14.92
N SER A 45 8.16 -10.10 -16.26
CA SER A 45 7.67 -11.14 -17.19
C SER A 45 8.35 -12.50 -16.92
N ARG A 46 9.69 -12.53 -16.82
CA ARG A 46 10.43 -13.77 -16.53
C ARG A 46 10.07 -14.37 -15.17
N ALA A 47 9.88 -13.53 -14.15
CA ALA A 47 9.45 -13.97 -12.83
C ALA A 47 8.04 -14.59 -12.88
N ALA A 48 7.12 -13.93 -13.57
CA ALA A 48 5.76 -14.38 -13.74
C ALA A 48 5.70 -15.71 -14.50
N VAL A 49 6.46 -15.88 -15.59
CA VAL A 49 6.57 -17.16 -16.31
C VAL A 49 7.03 -18.28 -15.37
N ARG A 50 8.11 -18.05 -14.61
CA ARG A 50 8.64 -19.06 -13.70
C ARG A 50 7.64 -19.44 -12.60
N LEU A 51 6.93 -18.46 -12.04
CA LEU A 51 5.87 -18.71 -11.05
C LEU A 51 4.71 -19.49 -11.66
N LYS A 52 4.28 -19.15 -12.89
CA LYS A 52 3.23 -19.86 -13.62
C LYS A 52 3.60 -21.33 -13.89
N GLU A 53 4.84 -21.56 -14.32
CA GLU A 53 5.39 -22.92 -14.51
C GLU A 53 5.43 -23.70 -13.19
N TRP A 54 5.90 -23.06 -12.11
CA TRP A 54 5.93 -23.67 -10.78
C TRP A 54 4.51 -23.99 -10.27
N GLN A 55 3.54 -23.10 -10.45
CA GLN A 55 2.13 -23.33 -10.10
C GLN A 55 1.50 -24.52 -10.81
N ALA A 56 2.03 -24.93 -11.97
CA ALA A 56 1.59 -26.13 -12.67
C ALA A 56 2.17 -27.43 -12.07
N THR A 57 3.18 -27.36 -11.20
CA THR A 57 3.77 -28.52 -10.53
C THR A 57 2.94 -28.98 -9.33
N PRO A 58 3.06 -30.25 -8.88
CA PRO A 58 2.38 -30.72 -7.67
C PRO A 58 2.74 -29.92 -6.42
N GLU A 59 3.99 -29.48 -6.30
CA GLU A 59 4.47 -28.65 -5.20
C GLU A 59 3.82 -27.26 -5.22
N GLY A 60 3.84 -26.59 -6.37
CA GLY A 60 3.21 -25.27 -6.51
C GLY A 60 1.70 -25.31 -6.33
N GLN A 61 1.02 -26.36 -6.80
CA GLN A 61 -0.41 -26.56 -6.53
C GLN A 61 -0.70 -26.75 -5.04
N ALA A 62 0.14 -27.53 -4.34
CA ALA A 62 0.00 -27.75 -2.90
C ALA A 62 0.22 -26.46 -2.11
N GLU A 63 1.25 -25.67 -2.44
CA GLU A 63 1.51 -24.41 -1.75
C GLU A 63 0.45 -23.36 -2.07
N LEU A 64 -0.01 -23.27 -3.33
CA LEU A 64 -1.12 -22.38 -3.69
C LEU A 64 -2.41 -22.75 -2.93
N ALA A 65 -2.70 -24.05 -2.79
CA ALA A 65 -3.81 -24.51 -1.96
C ALA A 65 -3.62 -24.13 -0.48
N ALA A 66 -2.39 -24.20 0.03
CA ALA A 66 -2.09 -23.84 1.41
C ALA A 66 -2.18 -22.33 1.67
N LEU A 67 -1.70 -21.49 0.74
CA LEU A 67 -1.87 -20.04 0.77
C LEU A 67 -3.37 -19.66 0.75
N LYS A 68 -4.16 -20.28 -0.13
CA LYS A 68 -5.63 -20.06 -0.20
C LYS A 68 -6.36 -20.47 1.08
N ASN A 69 -5.81 -21.41 1.83
CA ASN A 69 -6.41 -21.98 3.03
C ASN A 69 -5.70 -21.55 4.33
N SER A 70 -4.84 -20.53 4.28
CA SER A 70 -4.11 -20.06 5.46
C SER A 70 -5.07 -19.69 6.59
N ASP A 71 -4.68 -20.06 7.82
CA ASP A 71 -5.55 -19.97 9.01
C ASP A 71 -5.56 -18.59 9.67
N SER A 72 -4.61 -17.73 9.30
CA SER A 72 -4.42 -16.36 9.82
C SER A 72 -3.47 -15.56 8.92
N ALA A 73 -3.41 -14.24 9.09
CA ALA A 73 -2.41 -13.39 8.43
C ALA A 73 -0.96 -13.81 8.74
N ALA A 74 -0.70 -14.30 9.95
CA ALA A 74 0.62 -14.76 10.38
C ALA A 74 1.06 -16.04 9.65
N ASP A 75 0.17 -17.02 9.50
CA ASP A 75 0.43 -18.25 8.74
C ASP A 75 0.71 -17.93 7.26
N LEU A 76 -0.14 -17.11 6.65
CA LEU A 76 0.04 -16.64 5.28
C LEU A 76 1.41 -15.95 5.10
N THR A 77 1.78 -15.07 6.04
CA THR A 77 3.05 -14.35 5.99
C THR A 77 4.25 -15.28 6.07
N ASN A 78 4.23 -16.26 6.98
CA ASN A 78 5.32 -17.24 7.10
C ASN A 78 5.48 -18.06 5.81
N ARG A 79 4.37 -18.41 5.16
CA ARG A 79 4.38 -19.11 3.87
C ARG A 79 4.95 -18.24 2.75
N LEU A 80 4.49 -16.99 2.63
CA LEU A 80 4.99 -16.06 1.64
C LEU A 80 6.49 -15.77 1.85
N ARG A 81 6.95 -15.60 3.09
CA ARG A 81 8.39 -15.48 3.42
C ARG A 81 9.22 -16.69 2.99
N THR A 82 8.66 -17.88 3.18
CA THR A 82 9.31 -19.13 2.74
C THR A 82 9.39 -19.17 1.22
N LEU A 83 8.30 -18.81 0.53
CA LEU A 83 8.25 -18.76 -0.93
C LEU A 83 9.22 -17.73 -1.51
N TYR A 84 9.36 -16.55 -0.89
CA TYR A 84 10.38 -15.57 -1.24
C TYR A 84 11.81 -16.12 -1.24
N SER A 85 12.11 -17.01 -0.30
CA SER A 85 13.43 -17.63 -0.16
C SER A 85 13.61 -18.88 -1.04
N SER A 86 12.56 -19.31 -1.75
CA SER A 86 12.58 -20.53 -2.56
C SER A 86 13.39 -20.36 -3.84
N GLU A 87 13.79 -21.49 -4.44
CA GLU A 87 14.47 -21.51 -5.73
C GLU A 87 13.62 -20.94 -6.89
N VAL A 88 12.31 -20.79 -6.68
CA VAL A 88 11.38 -20.23 -7.67
C VAL A 88 11.46 -18.71 -7.72
N VAL A 89 11.47 -18.06 -6.55
CA VAL A 89 11.44 -16.58 -6.44
C VAL A 89 12.85 -16.00 -6.35
N LYS A 90 13.79 -16.71 -5.74
CA LYS A 90 15.16 -16.21 -5.54
C LYS A 90 15.85 -15.71 -6.82
N PRO A 91 15.78 -16.37 -7.98
CA PRO A 91 16.48 -15.87 -9.15
C PRO A 91 15.92 -14.53 -9.65
N PHE A 92 14.64 -14.24 -9.40
CA PHE A 92 14.05 -12.93 -9.69
C PHE A 92 14.58 -11.85 -8.76
N THR A 93 14.64 -12.12 -7.45
CA THR A 93 15.17 -11.14 -6.49
C THR A 93 16.66 -10.88 -6.71
N ASP A 94 17.43 -11.92 -7.09
CA ASP A 94 18.84 -11.79 -7.48
C ASP A 94 19.02 -10.94 -8.75
N GLU A 95 18.16 -11.14 -9.76
CA GLU A 95 18.19 -10.39 -11.02
C GLU A 95 17.83 -8.91 -10.79
N LEU A 96 16.80 -8.64 -9.99
CA LEU A 96 16.49 -7.28 -9.56
C LEU A 96 17.66 -6.64 -8.80
N ALA A 97 18.28 -7.36 -7.86
CA ALA A 97 19.42 -6.86 -7.08
C ALA A 97 20.62 -6.51 -7.96
N ALA A 98 20.92 -7.35 -8.95
CA ALA A 98 21.97 -7.08 -9.92
C ALA A 98 21.68 -5.83 -10.77
N LYS A 99 20.41 -5.55 -11.05
CA LYS A 99 19.99 -4.41 -11.87
C LYS A 99 19.87 -3.11 -11.10
N ALA A 100 19.32 -3.14 -9.90
CA ALA A 100 19.34 -2.00 -9.00
C ALA A 100 20.77 -1.53 -8.69
N ALA A 101 21.76 -2.42 -8.71
CA ALA A 101 23.17 -2.07 -8.55
C ALA A 101 23.81 -1.47 -9.81
N ALA A 102 23.20 -1.63 -10.98
CA ALA A 102 23.74 -1.19 -12.28
C ALA A 102 23.05 0.06 -12.84
N ASP A 103 22.11 0.62 -12.08
CA ASP A 103 21.11 1.63 -12.49
C ASP A 103 20.19 1.15 -13.62
N PHE A 104 18.89 1.41 -13.51
CA PHE A 104 17.96 1.24 -14.63
C PHE A 104 18.18 2.41 -15.60
N ASP A 105 18.67 2.14 -16.80
CA ASP A 105 18.93 3.18 -17.80
C ASP A 105 17.67 4.03 -18.07
N GLY A 106 17.72 5.30 -17.67
CA GLY A 106 16.81 6.35 -18.15
C GLY A 106 15.52 6.60 -17.37
N ILE A 107 15.25 5.94 -16.24
CA ILE A 107 14.09 6.21 -15.38
C ILE A 107 14.47 6.03 -13.91
N ASP A 108 14.20 7.03 -13.06
CA ASP A 108 14.40 6.99 -11.61
C ASP A 108 13.29 6.17 -10.94
N PHE A 109 13.36 4.84 -11.05
CA PHE A 109 12.49 3.92 -10.31
C PHE A 109 13.30 3.17 -9.25
N PRO A 110 13.57 3.80 -8.08
CA PRO A 110 14.40 3.20 -7.05
C PRO A 110 13.62 2.10 -6.34
N ILE A 111 13.83 0.84 -6.74
CA ILE A 111 13.15 -0.30 -6.11
C ILE A 111 13.51 -0.35 -4.62
N LYS A 112 12.51 -0.24 -3.76
CA LYS A 112 12.63 -0.31 -2.29
C LYS A 112 11.86 -1.47 -1.69
N ALA A 113 10.83 -1.96 -2.36
CA ALA A 113 10.09 -3.13 -1.93
C ALA A 113 9.76 -4.08 -3.08
N ILE A 114 9.63 -5.35 -2.72
CA ILE A 114 9.05 -6.40 -3.56
C ILE A 114 7.79 -6.91 -2.86
N THR A 115 6.71 -7.14 -3.61
CA THR A 115 5.48 -7.77 -3.10
C THR A 115 5.29 -9.16 -3.70
N LEU A 116 4.76 -10.06 -2.87
CA LEU A 116 4.33 -11.39 -3.27
C LEU A 116 3.05 -11.67 -2.49
N GLY A 117 2.00 -11.99 -3.22
CA GLY A 117 0.68 -12.11 -2.63
C GLY A 117 -0.23 -13.01 -3.42
N LEU A 118 -1.48 -13.02 -2.98
CA LEU A 118 -2.60 -13.55 -3.72
C LEU A 118 -3.45 -12.38 -4.21
N ALA A 119 -3.69 -12.35 -5.51
CA ALA A 119 -4.66 -11.46 -6.13
C ALA A 119 -5.88 -12.28 -6.56
N GLY A 120 -7.06 -11.67 -6.49
CA GLY A 120 -8.27 -12.25 -7.00
C GLY A 120 -9.30 -11.19 -7.33
N GLN A 121 -10.18 -11.52 -8.26
CA GLN A 121 -11.27 -10.67 -8.69
C GLN A 121 -12.60 -11.35 -8.38
N ILE A 122 -13.60 -10.55 -8.06
CA ILE A 122 -15.00 -10.98 -7.96
C ILE A 122 -15.84 -9.98 -8.74
N ASP A 123 -16.54 -10.44 -9.78
CA ASP A 123 -17.53 -9.62 -10.49
C ASP A 123 -18.96 -9.90 -9.99
N ILE A 124 -19.66 -8.83 -9.59
CA ILE A 124 -21.10 -8.80 -9.31
C ILE A 124 -21.71 -7.52 -9.92
N GLY A 125 -21.39 -7.25 -11.20
CA GLY A 125 -21.87 -6.11 -11.98
C GLY A 125 -20.96 -4.87 -11.93
N ILE A 126 -20.23 -4.69 -10.83
CA ILE A 126 -19.01 -3.87 -10.73
C ILE A 126 -17.96 -4.83 -10.19
N GLY A 127 -16.85 -5.00 -10.91
CA GLY A 127 -15.74 -5.84 -10.50
C GLY A 127 -15.11 -5.29 -9.21
N ILE A 128 -14.82 -6.19 -8.28
CA ILE A 128 -13.97 -5.89 -7.13
C ILE A 128 -12.67 -6.65 -7.34
N TYR A 129 -11.60 -5.89 -7.52
CA TYR A 129 -10.26 -6.42 -7.43
C TYR A 129 -9.79 -6.38 -5.98
N ALA A 130 -9.16 -7.45 -5.51
CA ALA A 130 -8.46 -7.45 -4.23
C ALA A 130 -7.15 -8.23 -4.34
N SER A 131 -6.08 -7.66 -3.80
CA SER A 131 -4.82 -8.38 -3.58
C SER A 131 -4.42 -8.28 -2.13
N PHE A 132 -3.83 -9.34 -1.60
CA PHE A 132 -3.28 -9.35 -0.26
C PHE A 132 -2.02 -10.20 -0.25
N GLY A 133 -1.02 -9.76 0.50
CA GLY A 133 0.28 -10.41 0.42
C GLY A 133 1.27 -9.85 1.39
N TYR A 134 2.54 -10.15 1.14
CA TYR A 134 3.65 -9.71 1.97
C TYR A 134 4.65 -8.93 1.11
N ALA A 135 4.93 -7.72 1.57
CA ALA A 135 5.95 -6.83 1.05
C ALA A 135 7.24 -7.02 1.85
N VAL A 136 8.38 -7.10 1.16
CA VAL A 136 9.71 -7.18 1.78
C VAL A 136 10.58 -6.04 1.29
N GLN A 137 11.42 -5.53 2.18
CA GLN A 137 12.41 -4.52 1.82
C GLN A 137 13.41 -5.08 0.82
N PHE A 138 13.84 -4.24 -0.11
CA PHE A 138 14.83 -4.56 -1.12
C PHE A 138 16.04 -3.63 -0.98
N PRO A 139 17.29 -4.10 -1.24
CA PRO A 139 17.68 -5.45 -1.64
C PRO A 139 17.86 -6.43 -0.46
N ASN A 140 17.47 -6.02 0.75
CA ASN A 140 17.60 -6.82 1.97
C ASN A 140 16.24 -7.36 2.42
N PRO A 141 15.69 -8.38 1.71
CA PRO A 141 14.47 -9.03 2.18
C PRO A 141 14.76 -9.56 3.58
N PHE A 142 13.79 -9.44 4.48
CA PHE A 142 13.88 -9.79 5.92
C PHE A 142 14.50 -8.74 6.86
N LYS A 143 14.94 -7.57 6.39
CA LYS A 143 15.24 -6.44 7.30
C LYS A 143 13.97 -5.72 7.76
N SER A 144 12.99 -5.61 6.86
CA SER A 144 11.64 -5.18 7.19
C SER A 144 10.65 -5.75 6.18
N GLY A 145 9.40 -5.89 6.63
CA GLY A 145 8.32 -6.33 5.78
C GLY A 145 6.96 -6.00 6.37
N ALA A 146 5.97 -6.04 5.50
CA ALA A 146 4.60 -5.66 5.84
C ALA A 146 3.61 -6.55 5.13
N PHE A 147 2.56 -6.95 5.84
CA PHE A 147 1.38 -7.52 5.19
C PHE A 147 0.59 -6.37 4.55
N TYR A 148 0.11 -6.57 3.33
CA TYR A 148 -0.71 -5.59 2.63
C TYR A 148 -2.05 -6.21 2.21
N LEU A 149 -3.07 -5.37 2.11
CA LEU A 149 -4.35 -5.66 1.47
C LEU A 149 -4.70 -4.45 0.62
N SER A 150 -4.70 -4.63 -0.70
CA SER A 150 -5.13 -3.64 -1.66
C SER A 150 -6.45 -4.06 -2.30
N GLY A 151 -7.29 -3.10 -2.65
CA GLY A 151 -8.47 -3.36 -3.45
C GLY A 151 -8.88 -2.17 -4.29
N ALA A 152 -9.66 -2.46 -5.33
CA ALA A 152 -10.16 -1.50 -6.31
C ALA A 152 -11.55 -1.90 -6.81
N PHE A 153 -12.32 -0.92 -7.28
CA PHE A 153 -13.48 -1.18 -8.12
C PHE A 153 -13.04 -1.10 -9.58
N THR A 154 -13.25 -2.16 -10.33
CA THR A 154 -12.92 -2.26 -11.75
C THR A 154 -14.21 -2.44 -12.55
N GLU A 155 -14.29 -1.84 -13.74
CA GLU A 155 -15.37 -2.08 -14.69
C GLU A 155 -14.91 -3.14 -15.71
N GLY A 156 -15.83 -3.80 -16.42
CA GLY A 156 -15.46 -4.60 -17.60
C GLY A 156 -14.98 -6.05 -17.39
N LEU A 157 -14.68 -6.49 -16.17
CA LEU A 157 -14.13 -7.84 -15.93
C LEU A 157 -15.16 -8.98 -16.06
N GLU A 158 -14.71 -10.14 -16.59
CA GLU A 158 -15.54 -11.34 -16.71
C GLU A 158 -15.77 -12.05 -15.35
N ILE A 159 -16.95 -12.65 -15.18
CA ILE A 159 -17.36 -13.39 -13.97
C ILE A 159 -16.48 -14.64 -13.77
N GLY A 160 -15.47 -14.53 -12.90
CA GLY A 160 -14.64 -15.64 -12.44
C GLY A 160 -13.96 -15.31 -11.12
N PHE A 161 -13.92 -16.26 -10.17
CA PHE A 161 -13.10 -16.13 -8.95
C PHE A 161 -11.80 -16.88 -9.14
N ASP A 162 -10.84 -16.26 -9.82
CA ASP A 162 -9.49 -16.79 -9.94
C ASP A 162 -8.54 -16.09 -8.98
N VAL A 163 -8.22 -16.80 -7.89
CA VAL A 163 -7.14 -16.40 -6.99
C VAL A 163 -5.83 -16.92 -7.56
N ALA A 164 -4.95 -16.01 -7.94
CA ALA A 164 -3.59 -16.30 -8.40
C ALA A 164 -2.54 -15.60 -7.55
N ILE A 165 -1.28 -15.97 -7.79
CA ILE A 165 -0.16 -15.30 -7.18
C ILE A 165 0.05 -13.97 -7.91
N GLN A 166 0.35 -12.93 -7.15
CA GLN A 166 0.78 -11.64 -7.64
C GLN A 166 2.22 -11.42 -7.21
N ILE A 167 3.03 -10.84 -8.10
CA ILE A 167 4.38 -10.37 -7.77
C ILE A 167 4.55 -8.92 -8.20
N GLY A 168 5.18 -8.08 -7.38
CA GLY A 168 5.37 -6.67 -7.72
C GLY A 168 6.67 -6.08 -7.22
N ALA A 169 7.03 -4.93 -7.78
CA ALA A 169 8.18 -4.11 -7.42
C ALA A 169 7.73 -2.66 -7.20
N TRP A 170 8.26 -2.02 -6.16
CA TRP A 170 7.76 -0.73 -5.67
C TRP A 170 8.88 0.25 -5.37
N ALA A 171 8.64 1.52 -5.64
CA ALA A 171 9.51 2.65 -5.29
C ALA A 171 9.35 3.11 -3.83
N ASN A 172 8.33 2.59 -3.15
CA ASN A 172 8.04 2.80 -1.74
C ASN A 172 8.62 1.66 -0.89
N GLU A 173 9.01 1.98 0.35
CA GLU A 173 9.37 0.97 1.35
C GLU A 173 8.12 0.11 1.69
N PRO A 174 8.27 -1.14 2.17
CA PRO A 174 7.12 -2.01 2.47
C PRO A 174 6.07 -1.36 3.37
N MET A 175 6.52 -0.53 4.31
CA MET A 175 5.66 0.13 5.29
C MET A 175 4.94 1.37 4.76
N ASP A 176 5.39 1.88 3.61
CA ASP A 176 4.88 3.08 2.95
C ASP A 176 4.04 2.72 1.71
N LEU A 177 3.66 1.44 1.57
CA LEU A 177 2.71 0.97 0.53
C LEU A 177 1.25 1.31 0.84
N GLY A 178 0.97 1.97 1.97
CA GLY A 178 -0.38 2.30 2.40
C GLY A 178 -0.89 3.55 1.71
N GLY A 179 -2.20 3.62 1.47
CA GLY A 179 -2.87 4.79 0.92
C GLY A 179 -3.50 4.53 -0.45
N TYR A 180 -3.80 5.63 -1.14
CA TYR A 180 -4.43 5.63 -2.46
C TYR A 180 -3.39 5.54 -3.58
N TYR A 181 -3.75 4.81 -4.63
CA TYR A 181 -3.02 4.72 -5.87
C TYR A 181 -3.98 4.83 -7.05
N ASN A 182 -3.57 5.51 -8.12
CA ASN A 182 -4.22 5.36 -9.42
C ASN A 182 -3.57 4.15 -10.08
N GLY A 183 -4.36 3.12 -10.32
CA GLY A 183 -3.91 1.93 -11.00
C GLY A 183 -4.31 1.97 -12.47
N GLN A 184 -3.37 1.62 -13.34
CA GLN A 184 -3.64 1.42 -14.75
C GLN A 184 -3.26 0.00 -15.13
N GLU A 185 -4.17 -0.68 -15.81
CA GLU A 185 -3.90 -1.99 -16.35
C GLU A 185 -2.83 -1.89 -17.44
N ILE A 186 -1.86 -2.79 -17.38
CA ILE A 186 -0.72 -2.82 -18.27
C ILE A 186 -0.50 -4.21 -18.84
N MET A 187 -0.08 -4.23 -20.09
CA MET A 187 0.45 -5.40 -20.76
C MET A 187 1.94 -5.56 -20.36
N ILE A 188 2.25 -6.65 -19.65
CA ILE A 188 3.63 -6.98 -19.24
C ILE A 188 4.33 -7.77 -20.33
N ASP A 189 3.63 -8.73 -20.95
CA ASP A 189 4.14 -9.52 -22.06
C ASP A 189 3.02 -10.01 -22.98
N ASP A 190 2.90 -9.36 -24.14
CA ASP A 190 1.92 -9.64 -25.19
C ASP A 190 2.04 -11.07 -25.73
N THR A 191 3.25 -11.64 -25.72
CA THR A 191 3.55 -12.94 -26.35
C THR A 191 2.85 -14.08 -25.62
N ILE A 192 2.70 -13.93 -24.31
CA ILE A 192 2.19 -14.97 -23.40
C ILE A 192 0.96 -14.50 -22.61
N GLY A 193 0.46 -13.29 -22.90
CA GLY A 193 -0.76 -12.75 -22.33
C GLY A 193 -0.63 -12.48 -20.84
N LEU A 194 0.45 -11.82 -20.42
CA LEU A 194 0.62 -11.42 -19.02
C LEU A 194 0.18 -9.97 -18.83
N GLY A 195 -0.89 -9.79 -18.07
CA GLY A 195 -1.38 -8.50 -17.58
C GLY A 195 -0.87 -8.17 -16.17
N GLY A 196 -1.07 -6.93 -15.77
CA GLY A 196 -0.75 -6.44 -14.44
C GLY A 196 -1.26 -5.03 -14.22
N TRP A 197 -0.80 -4.41 -13.14
CA TRP A 197 -1.14 -3.04 -12.75
C TRP A 197 0.11 -2.20 -12.60
N SER A 198 0.11 -1.02 -13.19
CA SER A 198 0.99 0.09 -12.82
C SER A 198 0.28 0.93 -11.77
N PHE A 199 0.96 1.26 -10.68
CA PHE A 199 0.42 2.08 -9.61
C PHE A 199 1.13 3.43 -9.60
N GLU A 200 0.33 4.49 -9.61
CA GLU A 200 0.78 5.87 -9.49
C GLU A 200 0.35 6.48 -8.17
N GLN A 201 1.24 7.27 -7.60
CA GLN A 201 1.00 8.13 -6.45
C GLN A 201 1.67 9.47 -6.73
N ASP A 202 0.93 10.57 -6.58
CA ASP A 202 1.42 11.93 -6.83
C ASP A 202 2.08 12.12 -8.22
N GLU A 203 1.46 11.56 -9.27
CA GLU A 203 1.93 11.59 -10.67
C GLU A 203 3.26 10.85 -10.94
N GLU A 204 3.80 10.13 -9.94
CA GLU A 204 4.96 9.27 -10.07
C GLU A 204 4.59 7.77 -10.04
N VAL A 205 5.37 6.93 -10.74
CA VAL A 205 5.21 5.48 -10.62
C VAL A 205 5.65 5.03 -9.24
N ALA A 206 4.69 4.58 -8.44
CA ALA A 206 4.93 4.04 -7.11
C ALA A 206 5.21 2.53 -7.15
N GLY A 207 4.62 1.81 -8.11
CA GLY A 207 4.74 0.36 -8.16
C GLY A 207 4.28 -0.27 -9.46
N VAL A 208 4.69 -1.51 -9.66
CA VAL A 208 4.19 -2.38 -10.73
C VAL A 208 3.94 -3.76 -10.13
N ALA A 209 2.77 -4.35 -10.39
CA ALA A 209 2.46 -5.71 -10.01
C ALA A 209 1.93 -6.52 -11.20
N VAL A 210 2.31 -7.80 -11.26
CA VAL A 210 1.91 -8.75 -12.30
C VAL A 210 1.02 -9.80 -11.68
N ASP A 211 -0.15 -10.00 -12.28
CA ASP A 211 -1.15 -10.96 -11.82
C ASP A 211 -1.10 -12.20 -12.68
N LEU A 212 -0.93 -13.36 -12.06
CA LEU A 212 -0.82 -14.64 -12.78
C LEU A 212 -2.17 -15.24 -13.18
N ALA A 213 -3.28 -14.63 -12.75
CA ALA A 213 -4.66 -15.05 -13.06
C ALA A 213 -5.19 -14.43 -14.34
N LEU A 214 -4.77 -13.20 -14.65
CA LEU A 214 -5.37 -12.44 -15.73
C LEU A 214 -4.92 -13.05 -17.06
N GLY A 215 -5.91 -13.44 -17.88
CA GLY A 215 -5.66 -13.78 -19.27
C GLY A 215 -5.17 -12.54 -20.03
N ALA A 216 -4.82 -12.71 -21.30
CA ALA A 216 -4.49 -11.57 -22.15
C ALA A 216 -5.72 -10.65 -22.29
N GLU A 217 -5.75 -9.55 -21.56
CA GLU A 217 -6.68 -8.45 -21.79
C GLU A 217 -5.89 -7.29 -22.40
N ASP A 218 -6.48 -6.62 -23.40
CA ASP A 218 -5.87 -5.45 -24.04
C ASP A 218 -5.92 -4.32 -23.02
N GLY A 219 -4.82 -4.16 -22.28
CA GLY A 219 -4.71 -3.22 -21.17
C GLY A 219 -5.21 -1.83 -21.52
N GLY A 220 -6.15 -1.34 -20.72
CA GLY A 220 -6.74 -0.01 -20.90
C GLY A 220 -7.61 0.44 -19.74
N ASP A 221 -7.85 -0.43 -18.76
CA ASP A 221 -8.69 -0.09 -17.63
C ASP A 221 -7.91 0.70 -16.57
N GLU A 222 -8.54 1.78 -16.11
CA GLU A 222 -8.09 2.57 -14.97
C GLU A 222 -8.93 2.19 -13.76
N ALA A 223 -8.29 2.08 -12.60
CA ALA A 223 -8.99 1.86 -11.34
C ALA A 223 -8.30 2.56 -10.18
N GLU A 224 -9.09 3.08 -9.26
CA GLU A 224 -8.58 3.60 -8.00
C GLU A 224 -8.34 2.44 -7.04
N PHE A 225 -7.13 2.38 -6.48
CA PHE A 225 -6.74 1.40 -5.50
C PHE A 225 -6.59 2.05 -4.14
N TYR A 226 -6.98 1.31 -3.10
CA TYR A 226 -6.65 1.65 -1.73
C TYR A 226 -5.93 0.49 -1.07
N THR A 227 -4.73 0.73 -0.57
CA THR A 227 -3.87 -0.27 0.08
C THR A 227 -3.78 -0.01 1.57
N LEU A 228 -4.11 -1.05 2.34
CA LEU A 228 -3.86 -1.14 3.77
C LEU A 228 -2.55 -1.90 4.01
N VAL A 229 -1.77 -1.43 4.97
CA VAL A 229 -0.51 -2.06 5.35
C VAL A 229 -0.51 -2.34 6.84
N TRP A 230 -0.03 -3.53 7.22
CA TRP A 230 0.20 -3.97 8.60
C TRP A 230 1.65 -4.43 8.75
N ALA A 231 2.40 -3.82 9.67
CA ALA A 231 3.73 -4.31 10.01
C ALA A 231 3.64 -5.69 10.69
N LEU A 232 4.51 -6.63 10.30
CA LEU A 232 4.56 -7.96 10.91
C LEU A 232 5.90 -8.34 11.55
N ASP A 233 6.96 -7.53 11.43
CA ASP A 233 8.29 -7.97 11.89
C ASP A 233 8.64 -7.58 13.33
N SER A 234 9.21 -8.57 14.03
CA SER A 234 9.48 -8.61 15.48
C SER A 234 10.86 -8.08 15.89
N ASP A 235 11.65 -7.57 14.96
CA ASP A 235 13.06 -7.19 15.16
C ASP A 235 13.28 -5.70 15.50
N GLY A 236 12.19 -4.91 15.54
CA GLY A 236 12.16 -3.59 16.20
C GLY A 236 13.14 -2.55 15.67
N THR A 237 13.76 -2.79 14.50
CA THR A 237 14.86 -1.94 13.99
C THR A 237 14.34 -0.66 13.34
N TYR A 238 13.05 -0.63 13.01
CA TYR A 238 12.25 0.57 12.97
C TYR A 238 11.02 0.32 13.85
N PRO A 239 10.60 1.27 14.69
CA PRO A 239 9.35 1.13 15.40
C PRO A 239 8.25 1.25 14.35
N VAL A 240 7.86 0.11 13.77
CA VAL A 240 6.74 0.03 12.81
C VAL A 240 5.87 -1.17 13.12
N ALA A 241 6.44 -2.21 13.72
CA ALA A 241 5.67 -3.21 14.45
C ALA A 241 5.13 -2.60 15.74
N GLN A 242 3.82 -2.38 15.73
CA GLN A 242 3.10 -2.03 16.94
C GLN A 242 2.84 -3.28 17.75
N GLN A 243 2.96 -3.14 19.07
CA GLN A 243 2.48 -4.18 19.98
C GLN A 243 1.01 -4.49 19.67
N PRO A 244 0.56 -5.75 19.86
CA PRO A 244 -0.85 -6.07 19.75
C PRO A 244 -1.71 -5.11 20.59
N ALA A 245 -2.84 -4.69 20.04
CA ALA A 245 -3.81 -3.85 20.71
C ALA A 245 -5.22 -4.27 20.30
N ASP A 246 -6.21 -3.90 21.11
CA ASP A 246 -7.60 -4.30 20.90
C ASP A 246 -8.30 -3.53 19.78
N HIS A 247 -7.76 -2.37 19.39
CA HIS A 247 -8.32 -1.50 18.38
C HIS A 247 -7.28 -1.08 17.34
N MET A 248 -7.77 -0.65 16.19
CA MET A 248 -6.97 -0.05 15.13
C MET A 248 -7.69 1.18 14.61
N LEU A 249 -6.96 2.24 14.28
CA LEU A 249 -7.47 3.36 13.50
C LEU A 249 -6.68 3.46 12.20
N ILE A 250 -7.27 4.11 11.20
CA ILE A 250 -6.62 4.52 9.97
C ILE A 250 -6.59 6.04 10.01
N LEU A 251 -5.41 6.63 9.95
CA LEU A 251 -5.24 8.05 9.67
C LEU A 251 -5.55 8.22 8.18
N THR A 252 -6.68 8.84 7.86
CA THR A 252 -7.21 8.82 6.49
C THR A 252 -6.63 9.97 5.68
N THR A 253 -6.86 11.20 6.14
CA THR A 253 -6.55 12.41 5.38
C THR A 253 -6.01 13.48 6.31
N LEU A 254 -4.90 14.09 5.92
CA LEU A 254 -4.39 15.33 6.49
C LEU A 254 -4.65 16.44 5.48
N THR A 255 -5.18 17.58 5.92
CA THR A 255 -5.46 18.74 5.08
C THR A 255 -4.72 19.96 5.63
N CYS A 256 -4.00 20.67 4.78
CA CYS A 256 -3.30 21.91 5.13
C CYS A 256 -4.22 23.09 4.87
N LEU A 257 -4.58 23.84 5.92
CA LEU A 257 -5.40 25.03 5.82
C LEU A 257 -4.55 26.29 5.77
N ASN A 258 -3.42 26.31 6.48
CA ASN A 258 -2.43 27.38 6.45
C ASN A 258 -1.03 26.79 6.69
N THR A 259 -0.09 27.11 5.80
CA THR A 259 1.32 26.69 5.89
C THR A 259 2.12 27.59 6.82
N ARG A 260 3.25 27.07 7.31
CA ARG A 260 4.23 27.86 8.07
C ARG A 260 4.98 28.82 7.16
N GLU A 261 5.33 28.38 5.97
CA GLU A 261 6.08 29.19 5.02
C GLU A 261 5.30 29.50 3.73
N SER A 262 5.85 30.42 2.93
CA SER A 262 5.21 30.81 1.68
C SER A 262 5.40 29.71 0.65
N GLY A 263 4.35 28.94 0.40
CA GLY A 263 4.38 27.83 -0.55
C GLY A 263 3.86 26.57 0.10
N HIS A 264 4.78 25.66 0.41
CA HIS A 264 4.47 24.33 0.91
C HIS A 264 5.24 24.06 2.20
N ASP A 265 4.69 23.23 3.08
CA ASP A 265 5.42 22.64 4.21
C ASP A 265 5.85 21.20 3.83
N GLU A 266 7.05 20.76 4.21
CA GLU A 266 7.53 19.39 4.00
C GLU A 266 7.15 18.46 5.17
N VAL A 267 5.90 18.01 5.14
CA VAL A 267 5.24 17.41 6.29
C VAL A 267 5.58 15.92 6.48
N TYR A 268 5.89 15.55 7.72
CA TYR A 268 5.79 14.17 8.21
C TYR A 268 5.16 14.17 9.59
N PHE A 269 4.67 13.01 10.05
CA PHE A 269 4.16 12.91 11.42
C PHE A 269 4.81 11.78 12.21
N LEU A 270 4.89 12.03 13.51
CA LEU A 270 5.16 11.04 14.53
C LEU A 270 3.86 10.63 15.19
N PHE A 271 3.69 9.36 15.52
CA PHE A 271 2.57 8.89 16.31
C PHE A 271 3.00 7.98 17.45
N THR A 272 2.30 8.09 18.58
CA THR A 272 2.58 7.34 19.81
C THR A 272 1.26 6.77 20.34
N PRO A 273 1.01 5.47 20.17
CA PRO A 273 -0.19 4.83 20.71
C PRO A 273 -0.08 4.68 22.24
N ASP A 274 -1.18 4.98 22.94
CA ASP A 274 -1.38 4.77 24.38
C ASP A 274 -0.28 5.36 25.29
N GLY A 275 0.45 6.38 24.81
CA GLY A 275 1.56 7.00 25.53
C GLY A 275 2.74 6.05 25.80
N GLY A 276 2.89 5.00 24.98
CA GLY A 276 4.00 4.06 25.09
C GLY A 276 5.37 4.70 24.82
N ASP A 277 6.44 3.98 25.18
CA ASP A 277 7.83 4.43 25.02
C ASP A 277 8.31 4.47 23.55
N VAL A 278 7.46 4.07 22.61
CA VAL A 278 7.80 3.90 21.20
C VAL A 278 6.99 4.88 20.36
N THR A 279 7.72 5.75 19.66
CA THR A 279 7.17 6.71 18.69
C THR A 279 7.50 6.26 17.27
N TYR A 280 6.50 6.32 16.41
CA TYR A 280 6.52 5.81 15.05
C TYR A 280 6.53 6.98 14.06
N ARG A 281 7.32 6.94 12.98
CA ARG A 281 7.36 8.00 11.95
C ARG A 281 6.62 7.58 10.69
N TYR A 282 5.88 8.49 10.07
CA TYR A 282 5.28 8.31 8.76
C TYR A 282 5.38 9.58 7.88
N PRO A 283 5.82 9.47 6.61
CA PRO A 283 6.38 8.27 5.97
C PRO A 283 7.67 7.81 6.67
N SER A 284 8.16 6.60 6.43
CA SER A 284 9.31 6.07 7.17
C SER A 284 10.64 6.83 6.92
N SER A 285 10.79 7.41 5.73
CA SER A 285 12.06 7.99 5.26
C SER A 285 11.93 9.28 4.42
N LYS A 286 10.71 9.75 4.17
CA LYS A 286 10.40 10.96 3.36
C LYS A 286 9.50 11.95 4.12
N TYR A 287 9.07 13.00 3.44
CA TYR A 287 7.97 13.89 3.81
C TYR A 287 6.96 13.94 2.65
N TYR A 288 5.84 14.60 2.88
CA TYR A 288 4.83 14.96 1.88
C TYR A 288 4.76 16.49 1.80
N SER A 289 4.86 17.06 0.59
CA SER A 289 4.73 18.51 0.39
C SER A 289 3.26 18.90 0.53
N MET A 290 2.94 19.90 1.36
CA MET A 290 1.56 20.31 1.61
C MET A 290 1.33 21.80 1.39
N SER A 291 0.29 22.12 0.61
CA SER A 291 -0.09 23.49 0.23
C SER A 291 -1.35 23.98 0.96
N ALA A 292 -1.42 25.26 1.30
CA ALA A 292 -2.66 25.87 1.81
C ALA A 292 -3.68 26.20 0.70
N ASP A 293 -3.28 26.14 -0.57
CA ASP A 293 -4.17 26.42 -1.70
C ASP A 293 -5.12 25.25 -1.95
N SER A 294 -6.42 25.45 -1.76
CA SER A 294 -7.43 24.40 -1.93
C SER A 294 -7.57 23.86 -3.35
N ASP A 295 -7.05 24.58 -4.35
CA ASP A 295 -7.03 24.13 -5.75
C ASP A 295 -5.77 23.30 -6.08
N ASP A 296 -4.80 23.24 -5.17
CA ASP A 296 -3.56 22.47 -5.30
C ASP A 296 -3.80 20.99 -4.89
N PRO A 297 -3.39 19.99 -5.70
CA PRO A 297 -3.47 18.59 -5.28
C PRO A 297 -2.75 18.30 -3.95
N GLU A 298 -1.72 19.08 -3.60
CA GLU A 298 -0.97 18.97 -2.34
C GLU A 298 -1.71 19.59 -1.14
N HIS A 299 -2.92 20.11 -1.32
CA HIS A 299 -3.78 20.59 -0.23
C HIS A 299 -4.16 19.50 0.77
N SER A 300 -4.30 18.28 0.28
CA SER A 300 -4.72 17.14 1.06
C SER A 300 -3.83 15.93 0.82
N TRP A 301 -3.35 15.34 1.89
CA TRP A 301 -2.59 14.10 1.86
C TRP A 301 -3.44 12.94 2.37
N ASN A 302 -3.73 11.97 1.51
CA ASN A 302 -4.39 10.74 1.90
C ASN A 302 -3.41 9.75 2.53
N THR A 303 -3.13 9.91 3.82
CA THR A 303 -2.04 9.20 4.51
C THR A 303 -2.25 7.69 4.60
N GLY A 304 -3.50 7.23 4.69
CA GLY A 304 -3.87 5.81 4.79
C GLY A 304 -3.16 5.00 5.90
N ARG A 305 -2.57 5.66 6.90
CA ARG A 305 -1.69 5.00 7.87
C ARG A 305 -2.49 4.26 8.94
N SER A 306 -2.29 2.95 9.04
CA SER A 306 -2.88 2.14 10.11
C SER A 306 -2.12 2.28 11.44
N VAL A 307 -2.86 2.34 12.54
CA VAL A 307 -2.34 2.50 13.90
C VAL A 307 -3.13 1.63 14.89
N LYS A 308 -2.48 0.66 15.52
CA LYS A 308 -3.01 -0.14 16.63
C LYS A 308 -2.91 0.63 17.95
N PHE A 309 -3.97 0.59 18.75
CA PHE A 309 -4.06 1.30 20.03
C PHE A 309 -5.18 0.72 20.91
N ASN A 310 -5.23 1.09 22.20
CA ASN A 310 -6.27 0.65 23.13
C ASN A 310 -7.15 1.80 23.61
N GLN A 311 -6.58 2.97 23.86
CA GLN A 311 -7.26 4.11 24.49
C GLN A 311 -7.08 5.39 23.68
N TYR A 312 -5.87 5.69 23.22
CA TYR A 312 -5.64 6.87 22.38
C TYR A 312 -4.40 6.75 21.49
N VAL A 313 -4.31 7.62 20.49
CA VAL A 313 -3.12 7.84 19.67
C VAL A 313 -2.77 9.32 19.71
N ASP A 314 -1.56 9.63 20.13
CA ASP A 314 -0.97 10.96 19.99
C ASP A 314 -0.25 11.07 18.66
N ILE A 315 -0.36 12.23 18.02
CA ILE A 315 0.29 12.55 16.75
C ILE A 315 0.94 13.92 16.87
N GLN A 316 2.19 14.02 16.41
CA GLN A 316 2.91 15.26 16.26
C GLN A 316 3.24 15.45 14.79
N LEU A 317 2.80 16.58 14.23
CA LEU A 317 3.04 16.96 12.84
C LEU A 317 4.27 17.86 12.77
N LEU A 318 5.17 17.58 11.84
CA LEU A 318 6.50 18.18 11.79
C LEU A 318 6.89 18.56 10.36
N ASP A 319 7.69 19.62 10.26
CA ASP A 319 8.39 20.07 9.06
C ASP A 319 9.84 20.43 9.42
N ASP A 320 10.81 19.72 8.83
CA ASP A 320 12.24 19.74 9.19
C ASP A 320 12.54 19.68 10.71
N GLY A 321 11.68 18.99 11.46
CA GLY A 321 11.78 18.84 12.92
C GLY A 321 11.10 19.93 13.75
N ASP A 322 10.54 20.95 13.12
CA ASP A 322 9.70 21.97 13.76
C ASP A 322 8.24 21.54 13.81
N GLU A 323 7.55 21.86 14.90
CA GLU A 323 6.17 21.44 15.13
C GLU A 323 5.16 22.29 14.35
N LEU A 324 4.36 21.62 13.51
CA LEU A 324 3.23 22.22 12.79
C LEU A 324 1.90 22.03 13.53
N GLY A 325 1.80 21.01 14.39
CA GLY A 325 0.57 20.70 15.11
C GLY A 325 0.63 19.42 15.94
N THR A 326 -0.31 19.28 16.86
CA THR A 326 -0.48 18.05 17.64
C THR A 326 -1.94 17.61 17.65
N PHE A 327 -2.14 16.29 17.56
CA PHE A 327 -3.46 15.68 17.56
C PHE A 327 -3.49 14.54 18.57
N ARG A 328 -4.61 14.38 19.27
CA ARG A 328 -4.87 13.20 20.11
C ARG A 328 -6.19 12.60 19.71
N PHE A 329 -6.21 11.37 19.23
CA PHE A 329 -7.43 10.62 18.95
C PHE A 329 -7.71 9.66 20.10
N ASN A 330 -8.74 9.90 20.90
CA ASN A 330 -9.17 8.97 21.93
C ASN A 330 -10.19 7.99 21.34
N LEU A 331 -10.21 6.75 21.83
CA LEU A 331 -11.22 5.75 21.47
C LEU A 331 -12.65 6.29 21.70
N SER A 332 -12.84 7.07 22.76
CA SER A 332 -14.13 7.69 23.09
C SER A 332 -14.57 8.79 22.12
N ASP A 333 -13.66 9.31 21.30
CA ASP A 333 -13.99 10.35 20.33
C ASP A 333 -14.82 9.77 19.16
N PHE A 334 -14.70 8.46 18.92
CA PHE A 334 -15.36 7.75 17.83
C PHE A 334 -16.81 7.36 18.21
N ASN A 335 -17.70 8.36 18.23
CA ASN A 335 -19.17 8.19 18.29
C ASN A 335 -19.78 7.78 16.92
N GLY A 336 -19.03 6.99 16.17
CA GLY A 336 -19.19 6.66 14.75
C GLY A 336 -17.88 6.07 14.22
N SER A 337 -17.72 5.92 12.91
CA SER A 337 -16.48 5.38 12.34
C SER A 337 -15.35 6.41 12.25
N SER A 338 -15.63 7.71 12.12
CA SER A 338 -14.61 8.72 11.81
C SER A 338 -14.64 9.93 12.75
N VAL A 339 -13.46 10.52 12.99
CA VAL A 339 -13.23 11.72 13.79
C VAL A 339 -12.26 12.62 13.05
N THR A 340 -12.57 13.91 13.00
CA THR A 340 -11.69 14.94 12.45
C THR A 340 -11.27 15.88 13.57
N LYS A 341 -9.97 16.22 13.61
CA LYS A 341 -9.39 17.16 14.57
C LYS A 341 -8.58 18.21 13.85
N THR A 342 -8.66 19.43 14.33
CA THR A 342 -7.89 20.56 13.80
C THR A 342 -6.90 21.02 14.85
N SER A 343 -5.68 21.34 14.42
CA SER A 343 -4.63 21.92 15.23
C SER A 343 -4.24 23.27 14.66
N ASP A 344 -4.18 24.26 15.53
CA ASP A 344 -3.82 25.64 15.18
C ASP A 344 -2.58 26.02 16.00
N VAL A 345 -1.45 26.23 15.33
CA VAL A 345 -0.18 26.60 15.96
C VAL A 345 0.22 28.00 15.51
N LYS A 346 0.64 28.83 16.47
CA LYS A 346 1.19 30.16 16.19
C LYS A 346 2.70 30.11 16.22
N ASP A 347 3.33 30.42 15.09
CA ASP A 347 4.76 30.64 14.99
C ASP A 347 5.04 32.07 14.50
N GLY A 348 5.39 32.95 15.44
CA GLY A 348 5.57 34.37 15.17
C GLY A 348 4.28 35.06 14.68
N LEU A 349 4.25 35.42 13.39
CA LEU A 349 3.09 36.04 12.72
C LEU A 349 2.28 35.04 11.89
N ASN A 350 2.76 33.81 11.74
CA ASN A 350 2.12 32.79 10.94
C ASN A 350 1.13 32.02 11.82
N GLU A 351 -0.06 31.79 11.27
CA GLU A 351 -1.08 30.91 11.86
C GLU A 351 -1.06 29.63 11.04
N ILE A 352 -0.40 28.59 11.57
CA ILE A 352 -0.28 27.28 10.95
C ILE A 352 -1.54 26.49 11.32
N GLU A 353 -2.22 25.91 10.34
CA GLU A 353 -3.49 25.23 10.59
C GLU A 353 -3.60 23.95 9.76
N TYR A 354 -3.82 22.84 10.45
CA TYR A 354 -3.96 21.52 9.84
C TYR A 354 -5.16 20.78 10.41
N THR A 355 -5.86 20.05 9.54
CA THR A 355 -6.98 19.18 9.90
C THR A 355 -6.63 17.72 9.60
N PHE A 356 -6.70 16.85 10.62
CA PHE A 356 -6.42 15.43 10.49
C PHE A 356 -7.70 14.61 10.75
N THR A 357 -8.08 13.78 9.79
CA THR A 357 -9.18 12.82 9.90
C THR A 357 -8.63 11.41 10.17
N ALA A 358 -9.26 10.72 11.11
CA ALA A 358 -8.98 9.34 11.46
C ALA A 358 -10.27 8.52 11.47
N THR A 359 -10.18 7.25 11.09
CA THR A 359 -11.29 6.31 11.06
C THR A 359 -10.99 5.09 11.91
N LEU A 360 -11.84 4.81 12.90
CA LEU A 360 -11.76 3.63 13.75
C LEU A 360 -12.12 2.37 12.97
N VAL A 361 -11.34 1.32 13.23
CA VAL A 361 -11.54 -0.03 12.73
C VAL A 361 -12.17 -0.87 13.83
N TYR A 362 -13.46 -1.15 13.66
CA TYR A 362 -14.21 -2.15 14.44
C TYR A 362 -13.95 -3.57 13.94
#